data_AF-A0A1F6X5N4-F1
#
_entry.id   AF-A0A1F6X5N4-F1
#
_cell.length_a   1.000
_cell.length_b   1.000
_cell.length_c   1.000
_cell.angle_alpha   90.00
_cell.angle_beta   90.00
_cell.angle_gamma   90.00
#
_symmetry.space_group_name_H-M   'P 1'
#
loop_
_entity.id
_entity.type
_entity.pdbx_description
1 polymer ?
#
loop_
_entity_poly.entity_id
_entity_poly.type
_entity_poly.pdbx_seq_one_letter_code
_entity_poly.pdbx_strand_id
1 'polypeptide(L)'
;MTHLFGYIHINPLEIAFPDWKEKINKSSVDMKKFLESYRYSSYLDYLGVDRIEKSILKAENFPNYFQNNKSFKDFVENYFVDRENDPEV
;
A
#
# COMPACT_ATOMS: atom_id res chain seq x y z
N MET A 1 -13.94 3.39 -2.62
CA MET A 1 -12.94 4.49 -2.53
C MET A 1 -11.62 4.05 -1.88
N THR A 2 -11.64 3.29 -0.79
CA THR A 2 -10.43 2.74 -0.15
C THR A 2 -9.65 1.76 -1.05
N HIS A 3 -10.34 1.03 -1.93
CA HIS A 3 -9.70 0.13 -2.92
C HIS A 3 -8.68 0.86 -3.80
N LEU A 4 -9.07 1.99 -4.43
CA LEU A 4 -8.15 2.78 -5.26
C LEU A 4 -6.93 3.25 -4.45
N PHE A 5 -7.17 3.68 -3.22
CA PHE A 5 -6.11 4.11 -2.32
C PHE A 5 -5.12 2.96 -2.02
N GLY A 6 -5.62 1.77 -1.65
CA GLY A 6 -4.79 0.58 -1.47
C GLY A 6 -4.03 0.20 -2.74
N TYR A 7 -4.70 0.22 -3.89
CA TYR A 7 -4.11 -0.12 -5.19
C TYR A 7 -2.92 0.78 -5.53
N ILE A 8 -3.00 2.10 -5.30
CA ILE A 8 -1.89 3.04 -5.50
C ILE A 8 -0.64 2.61 -4.72
N HIS A 9 -0.82 2.17 -3.47
CA HIS A 9 0.27 1.82 -2.58
C HIS A 9 0.88 0.44 -2.80
N ILE A 10 0.11 -0.51 -3.35
CA ILE A 10 0.59 -1.87 -3.69
C ILE A 10 1.10 -1.97 -5.13
N ASN A 11 0.76 -1.04 -6.02
CA ASN A 11 1.23 -1.01 -7.41
C ASN A 11 2.73 -1.25 -7.62
N PRO A 12 3.65 -0.76 -6.74
CA PRO A 12 5.06 -1.07 -6.88
C PRO A 12 5.40 -2.56 -6.94
N LEU A 13 4.55 -3.44 -6.40
CA LEU A 13 4.77 -4.89 -6.47
C LEU A 13 4.95 -5.40 -7.90
N GLU A 14 4.32 -4.78 -8.89
CA GLU A 14 4.46 -5.14 -10.31
C GLU A 14 5.94 -5.17 -10.78
N ILE A 15 6.81 -4.36 -10.15
CA ILE A 15 8.23 -4.24 -10.50
C ILE A 15 9.02 -5.49 -10.09
N ALA A 16 8.74 -6.03 -8.89
CA ALA A 16 9.52 -7.14 -8.31
C ALA A 16 8.77 -8.48 -8.30
N PHE A 17 7.44 -8.44 -8.41
CA PHE A 17 6.53 -9.58 -8.37
C PHE A 17 5.50 -9.43 -9.49
N PRO A 18 5.85 -9.73 -10.76
CA PRO A 18 4.92 -9.56 -11.89
C PRO A 18 3.59 -10.32 -11.74
N ASP A 19 3.59 -11.39 -10.94
CA ASP A 19 2.40 -12.21 -10.63
C ASP A 19 1.79 -11.90 -9.24
N TRP A 20 1.98 -10.68 -8.75
CA TRP A 20 1.45 -10.28 -7.44
C TRP A 20 -0.06 -10.33 -7.39
N LYS A 21 -0.76 -10.05 -8.50
CA LYS A 21 -2.23 -10.02 -8.52
C LYS A 21 -2.82 -11.42 -8.28
N GLU A 22 -2.17 -12.47 -8.77
CA GLU A 22 -2.56 -13.86 -8.53
C GLU A 22 -2.17 -14.34 -7.12
N LYS A 23 -1.14 -13.72 -6.54
CA LYS A 23 -0.56 -14.12 -5.25
C LYS A 23 -0.98 -13.23 -4.08
N ILE A 24 -1.67 -12.12 -4.30
CA ILE A 24 -1.91 -11.12 -3.24
C ILE A 24 -2.71 -11.69 -2.08
N ASN A 25 -3.64 -12.63 -2.34
CA ASN A 25 -4.41 -13.32 -1.30
C ASN A 25 -3.59 -14.34 -0.50
N LYS A 26 -2.26 -14.37 -0.69
CA LYS A 26 -1.31 -15.16 0.07
C LYS A 26 -0.40 -14.18 0.79
N SER A 27 -0.53 -14.12 2.11
CA SER A 27 0.36 -13.30 2.95
C SER A 27 1.82 -13.54 2.57
N SER A 28 2.45 -12.54 1.95
CA SER A 28 3.82 -12.63 1.42
C SER A 28 4.72 -11.66 2.16
N VAL A 29 5.59 -12.21 3.01
CA VAL A 29 6.57 -11.44 3.77
C VAL A 29 7.50 -10.64 2.84
N ASP A 30 7.85 -11.21 1.69
CA ASP A 30 8.76 -10.58 0.73
C ASP A 30 8.10 -9.38 0.01
N MET A 31 6.82 -9.49 -0.34
CA MET A 31 6.06 -8.37 -0.92
C MET A 31 5.93 -7.22 0.08
N LYS A 32 5.63 -7.52 1.35
CA LYS A 32 5.57 -6.51 2.42
C LYS A 32 6.91 -5.80 2.60
N LYS A 33 8.01 -6.57 2.70
CA LYS A 33 9.37 -6.01 2.79
C LYS A 33 9.74 -5.15 1.57
N PHE A 34 9.32 -5.56 0.38
CA PHE A 34 9.55 -4.77 -0.83
C PHE A 34 8.80 -3.42 -0.77
N LEU A 35 7.52 -3.41 -0.38
CA LEU A 35 6.76 -2.16 -0.23
C LEU A 35 7.39 -1.22 0.81
N GLU A 36 7.88 -1.77 1.92
CA GLU A 36 8.58 -1.01 2.98
C GLU A 36 9.98 -0.51 2.58
N SER A 37 10.56 -1.02 1.49
CA SER A 37 11.91 -0.64 1.03
C SER A 37 11.93 0.10 -0.30
N TYR A 38 10.84 0.05 -1.08
CA TYR A 38 10.79 0.69 -2.39
C TYR A 38 10.68 2.22 -2.27
N ARG A 39 11.83 2.87 -2.48
CA ARG A 39 12.03 4.32 -2.31
C ARG A 39 11.01 5.18 -3.06
N TYR A 40 10.56 4.78 -4.23
CA TYR A 40 9.74 5.63 -5.10
C TYR A 40 8.23 5.45 -4.91
N SER A 41 7.80 4.88 -3.78
CA SER A 41 6.37 4.78 -3.39
C SER A 41 5.99 5.81 -2.34
N SER A 42 4.75 6.31 -2.42
CA SER A 42 4.14 7.10 -1.34
C SER A 42 3.84 6.27 -0.08
N TYR A 43 3.92 4.94 -0.15
CA TYR A 43 3.71 4.04 0.98
C TYR A 43 4.56 4.42 2.21
N LEU A 44 5.82 4.82 1.99
CA LEU A 44 6.74 5.23 3.06
C LEU A 44 6.27 6.50 3.80
N ASP A 45 5.63 7.44 3.11
CA ASP A 45 5.13 8.66 3.72
C ASP A 45 3.96 8.38 4.67
N TYR A 46 3.09 7.43 4.28
CA TYR A 46 1.99 6.98 5.13
C TYR A 46 2.44 6.05 6.26
N LEU A 47 3.65 5.49 6.18
CA LEU A 47 4.33 4.86 7.32
C LEU A 47 4.99 5.89 8.27
N GLY A 48 5.07 7.16 7.87
CA GLY A 48 5.69 8.23 8.65
C GLY A 48 7.21 8.32 8.50
N VAL A 49 7.78 7.77 7.42
CA VAL A 49 9.21 7.89 7.13
C VAL A 49 9.52 9.34 6.71
N ASP A 50 10.45 9.99 7.40
CA ASP A 50 10.90 11.33 7.03
C ASP A 50 11.91 11.26 5.87
N ARG A 51 11.50 11.74 4.69
CA ARG A 51 12.27 11.69 3.45
C ARG A 51 12.03 12.94 2.60
N ILE A 52 12.96 13.26 1.72
CA ILE A 52 12.88 14.47 0.88
C ILE A 52 11.75 14.38 -0.16
N GLU A 53 11.48 13.18 -0.68
CA GLU A 53 10.46 12.94 -1.70
C GLU A 53 9.03 13.24 -1.21
N LYS A 54 8.80 13.29 0.11
CA LYS A 54 7.51 13.67 0.68
C LYS A 54 7.03 15.03 0.20
N SER A 55 7.96 15.92 -0.17
CA SER A 55 7.69 17.26 -0.71
C SER A 55 7.02 17.26 -2.09
N ILE A 56 7.04 16.13 -2.80
CA ILE A 56 6.36 15.96 -4.09
C ILE A 56 4.86 15.73 -3.89
N LEU A 57 4.47 15.19 -2.73
CA LEU A 57 3.11 14.81 -2.42
C LEU A 57 2.34 15.98 -1.81
N LYS A 58 1.06 16.09 -2.18
CA LYS A 58 0.07 16.90 -1.46
C LYS A 58 -0.84 15.99 -0.65
N ALA A 59 -0.28 15.35 0.38
CA ALA A 59 -0.98 14.35 1.18
C ALA A 59 -2.25 14.92 1.84
N GLU A 60 -2.27 16.22 2.13
CA GLU A 60 -3.40 16.97 2.66
C GLU A 60 -4.61 17.02 1.71
N ASN A 61 -4.43 16.80 0.41
CA ASN A 61 -5.52 16.71 -0.55
C ASN A 61 -6.20 15.34 -0.58
N PHE A 62 -5.58 14.33 0.05
CA PHE A 62 -6.19 13.01 0.18
C PHE A 62 -7.07 12.95 1.44
N PRO A 63 -8.18 12.19 1.40
CA PRO A 63 -8.99 11.98 2.59
C PRO A 63 -8.17 11.35 3.73
N ASN A 64 -8.42 11.80 4.95
CA ASN A 64 -7.83 11.22 6.16
C ASN A 64 -8.47 9.85 6.48
N TYR A 65 -8.19 8.85 5.65
CA TYR A 65 -8.70 7.48 5.80
C TYR A 65 -8.14 6.77 7.04
N PHE A 66 -6.97 7.18 7.53
CA PHE A 66 -6.21 6.51 8.58
C PHE A 66 -5.89 7.48 9.70
N GLN A 67 -6.07 7.04 10.95
CA GLN A 67 -5.80 7.86 12.13
C GLN A 67 -4.30 7.98 12.42
N ASN A 68 -3.54 6.97 12.03
CA ASN A 68 -2.10 6.89 12.25
C ASN A 68 -1.45 5.90 11.27
N ASN A 69 -0.12 5.90 11.22
CA ASN A 69 0.69 5.00 10.41
C ASN A 69 0.39 3.51 10.65
N LYS A 70 0.09 3.11 11.89
CA LYS A 70 -0.31 1.74 12.20
C LYS A 70 -1.62 1.36 11.50
N SER A 71 -2.64 2.21 11.56
CA SER A 71 -3.93 1.94 10.90
C SER A 71 -3.81 1.88 9.37
N PHE A 72 -2.90 2.66 8.77
CA PHE A 72 -2.56 2.54 7.36
C PHE A 72 -1.85 1.21 7.05
N LYS A 73 -0.86 0.84 7.87
CA LYS A 73 -0.13 -0.41 7.71
C LYS A 73 -1.06 -1.61 7.81
N ASP A 74 -1.90 -1.65 8.85
CA ASP A 74 -2.92 -2.70 9.05
C ASP A 74 -3.86 -2.79 7.83
N PHE A 75 -4.29 -1.66 7.27
CA PHE A 75 -5.12 -1.63 6.05
C PHE A 75 -4.42 -2.24 4.83
N VAL A 76 -3.16 -1.88 4.57
CA VAL A 76 -2.41 -2.47 3.44
C VAL A 76 -2.11 -3.95 3.69
N GLU A 77 -1.86 -4.35 4.93
CA GLU A 77 -1.68 -5.76 5.29
C GLU A 77 -2.95 -6.59 5.08
N ASN A 78 -4.12 -6.04 5.41
CA ASN A 78 -5.42 -6.68 5.16
C ASN A 78 -5.72 -6.82 3.67
N TYR A 79 -5.13 -5.96 2.83
CA TYR A 79 -5.20 -6.09 1.36
C TYR A 79 -4.60 -7.40 0.84
N PHE A 80 -3.74 -8.07 1.63
CA PHE A 80 -3.18 -9.40 1.32
C PHE A 80 -4.02 -10.57 1.85
N VAL A 81 -5.05 -10.30 2.64
CA VAL A 81 -5.81 -11.33 3.37
C VAL A 81 -7.23 -11.46 2.82
N ASP A 82 -7.83 -10.38 2.30
CA ASP A 82 -9.22 -10.36 1.83
C ASP A 82 -9.36 -9.95 0.37
N ARG A 83 -9.75 -10.92 -0.49
CA ARG A 83 -10.44 -10.63 -1.77
C ARG A 83 -11.62 -11.56 -2.07
N GLU A 84 -12.03 -12.44 -1.16
CA GLU A 84 -13.19 -13.33 -1.42
C GLU A 84 -14.55 -12.59 -1.35
N ASN A 85 -14.60 -11.33 -0.90
CA ASN A 85 -15.86 -10.59 -0.70
C ASN A 85 -15.91 -9.21 -1.35
N ASP A 86 -15.07 -8.90 -2.34
CA ASP A 86 -15.17 -7.62 -3.07
C ASP A 86 -16.18 -7.74 -4.23
N PRO A 87 -17.36 -7.10 -4.16
CA PRO A 87 -18.40 -7.21 -5.19
C PRO A 87 -18.08 -6.46 -6.49
N GLU A 88 -16.93 -5.78 -6.58
CA GLU A 88 -16.48 -5.06 -7.77
C GLU A 88 -15.36 -5.77 -8.56
N VAL A 89 -15.14 -7.08 -8.33
CA VAL A 89 -14.32 -7.95 -9.19
C VAL A 89 -15.18 -8.94 -9.97
#